data_AF-A0A076PJQ7-F1
#
_entry.id   AF-A0A076PJQ7-F1
#
_cell.length_a   1.000
_cell.length_b   1.000
_cell.length_c   1.000
_cell.angle_alpha   90.00
_cell.angle_beta   90.00
_cell.angle_gamma   90.00
#
_symmetry.space_group_name_H-M   'P 1'
#
loop_
_entity.id
_entity.type
_entity.pdbx_description
1 polymer ?
#
loop_
_entity_poly.entity_id
_entity_poly.type
_entity_poly.pdbx_seq_one_letter_code
_entity_poly.pdbx_strand_id
1 'polypeptide(L)'
;MQQQQAPAQREFFNLHANGIGYLHRVRWVTPAGRGRKAEPFLACAISALRGATDSPDYTYFDLRVSSAEAIDLIDSLQKEVDERRKVLISFRIADLYAHSYERDARDQGGRPTGQKELAGLIKGRLILVNSVKVDGQLVYQRAESNADAAQSGSQPHGDEAFHDERAGNSEQGGQNEQAHGPAAQERAPAQAPRQQPQYRAPVPQGRTPSAPARQPARSGGYGITPGHQRQGGYADRREHDYA
;
A
#
# COMPACT_ATOMS: atom_id res chain seq x y z
N MET A 1 46.51 9.02 -27.65
CA MET A 1 45.72 8.82 -26.42
C MET A 1 44.27 9.06 -26.75
N GLN A 2 43.35 8.13 -26.49
CA GLN A 2 41.91 8.40 -26.62
C GLN A 2 41.39 8.93 -25.28
N GLN A 3 40.73 10.09 -25.29
CA GLN A 3 40.07 10.60 -24.08
C GLN A 3 38.74 9.85 -23.90
N GLN A 4 38.60 9.18 -22.75
CA GLN A 4 37.34 8.58 -22.33
C GLN A 4 36.39 9.72 -21.92
N GLN A 5 35.39 10.03 -22.75
CA GLN A 5 34.34 10.97 -22.34
C GLN A 5 33.56 10.37 -21.16
N ALA A 6 33.44 11.14 -20.07
CA ALA A 6 32.63 10.74 -18.94
C ALA A 6 31.15 10.60 -19.36
N PRO A 7 30.42 9.58 -18.88
CA PRO A 7 29.01 9.42 -19.22
C PRO A 7 28.21 10.62 -18.72
N ALA A 8 27.41 11.22 -19.60
CA ALA A 8 26.57 12.36 -19.25
C ALA A 8 25.65 12.03 -18.06
N GLN A 9 25.76 12.82 -17.01
CA GLN A 9 25.00 12.64 -15.78
C GLN A 9 23.53 12.93 -16.07
N ARG A 10 22.66 11.91 -15.97
CA ARG A 10 21.22 12.07 -16.18
C ARG A 10 20.58 12.63 -14.93
N GLU A 11 19.85 13.72 -15.11
CA GLU A 11 19.00 14.33 -14.08
C GLU A 11 17.65 13.62 -14.01
N PHE A 12 17.08 13.53 -12.80
CA PHE A 12 15.80 12.90 -12.55
C PHE A 12 15.04 13.73 -11.50
N PHE A 13 13.72 13.83 -11.65
CA PHE A 13 12.85 14.36 -10.60
C PHE A 13 12.74 13.33 -9.45
N ASN A 14 12.73 13.83 -8.22
CA ASN A 14 12.59 12.99 -7.03
C ASN A 14 11.23 13.22 -6.36
N LEU A 15 10.56 12.13 -5.99
CA LEU A 15 9.40 12.15 -5.10
C LEU A 15 9.83 11.57 -3.75
N HIS A 16 9.93 12.43 -2.73
CA HIS A 16 10.35 12.04 -1.39
C HIS A 16 9.23 12.30 -0.36
N ALA A 17 9.21 11.49 0.70
CA ALA A 17 8.51 11.81 1.94
C ALA A 17 9.43 11.54 3.14
N ASN A 18 9.31 12.36 4.17
CA ASN A 18 9.98 12.16 5.46
C ASN A 18 8.91 11.79 6.51
N GLY A 19 9.27 11.03 7.54
CA GLY A 19 8.31 10.67 8.57
C GLY A 19 8.92 9.95 9.77
N ILE A 20 8.05 9.62 10.73
CA ILE A 20 8.36 8.79 11.89
C ILE A 20 7.36 7.62 11.90
N GLY A 21 7.81 6.41 12.22
CA GLY A 21 6.96 5.23 12.18
C GLY A 21 7.60 3.99 12.78
N TYR A 22 6.78 2.97 13.05
CA TYR A 22 7.26 1.69 13.56
C TYR A 22 7.74 0.78 12.43
N LEU A 23 8.93 0.20 12.61
CA LEU A 23 9.55 -0.73 11.68
C LEU A 23 8.99 -2.15 11.88
N HIS A 24 8.66 -2.83 10.78
CA HIS A 24 8.10 -4.17 10.77
C HIS A 24 8.64 -5.00 9.59
N ARG A 25 8.49 -6.34 9.65
CA ARG A 25 8.68 -7.28 8.52
C ARG A 25 10.02 -7.10 7.78
N VAL A 26 11.11 -6.93 8.52
CA VAL A 26 12.48 -6.90 7.98
C VAL A 26 12.82 -8.28 7.42
N ARG A 27 13.14 -8.35 6.12
CA ARG A 27 13.33 -9.61 5.41
C ARG A 27 14.18 -9.46 4.16
N TRP A 28 15.06 -10.43 3.90
CA TRP A 28 15.65 -10.60 2.59
C TRP A 28 14.64 -11.23 1.62
N VAL A 29 14.51 -10.64 0.44
CA VAL A 29 13.64 -11.11 -0.64
C VAL A 29 14.50 -11.57 -1.80
N THR A 30 14.41 -12.85 -2.15
CA THR A 30 15.04 -13.43 -3.35
C THR A 30 13.99 -13.59 -4.45
N PRO A 31 14.01 -12.80 -5.53
CA PRO A 31 12.97 -12.85 -6.57
C PRO A 31 12.96 -14.16 -7.37
N ALA A 32 11.89 -14.93 -7.22
CA ALA A 32 11.66 -16.18 -7.97
C ALA A 32 11.14 -15.92 -9.39
N GLY A 33 11.96 -15.33 -10.27
CA GLY A 33 11.63 -15.06 -11.67
C GLY A 33 12.25 -16.08 -12.65
N ARG A 34 11.49 -16.52 -13.67
CA ARG A 34 12.01 -17.34 -14.80
C ARG A 34 12.81 -16.52 -15.84
N GLY A 35 13.53 -15.50 -15.40
CA GLY A 35 14.23 -14.54 -16.27
C GLY A 35 15.65 -14.27 -15.78
N ARG A 36 16.17 -13.07 -16.07
CA ARG A 36 17.39 -12.57 -15.43
C ARG A 36 17.14 -12.57 -13.92
N LYS A 37 17.85 -13.42 -13.17
CA LYS A 37 17.74 -13.48 -11.71
C LYS A 37 17.98 -12.07 -11.17
N ALA A 38 16.97 -11.48 -10.54
CA ALA A 38 17.14 -10.20 -9.87
C ALA A 38 17.86 -10.49 -8.54
N GLU A 39 18.85 -9.66 -8.21
CA GLU A 39 19.62 -9.85 -6.99
C GLU A 39 18.72 -9.81 -5.74
N PRO A 40 19.01 -10.64 -4.71
CA PRO A 40 18.36 -10.54 -3.42
C PRO A 40 18.42 -9.12 -2.85
N PHE A 41 17.39 -8.73 -2.12
CA PHE A 41 17.34 -7.39 -1.53
C PHE A 41 16.63 -7.38 -0.19
N LEU A 42 17.08 -6.48 0.70
CA LEU A 42 16.41 -6.22 1.96
C LEU A 42 15.12 -5.43 1.72
N ALA A 43 14.03 -5.91 2.31
CA ALA A 43 12.74 -5.24 2.35
C ALA A 43 12.27 -5.09 3.79
N CYS A 44 11.57 -3.99 4.07
CA CYS A 44 10.93 -3.75 5.35
C CYS A 44 9.54 -3.17 5.12
N ALA A 45 8.73 -3.11 6.17
CA ALA A 45 7.49 -2.35 6.20
C ALA A 45 7.55 -1.29 7.30
N ILE A 46 6.85 -0.18 7.11
CA ILE A 46 6.76 0.89 8.10
C ILE A 46 5.29 1.25 8.32
N SER A 47 4.86 1.24 9.59
CA SER A 47 3.61 1.85 10.04
C SER A 47 3.92 3.31 10.40
N ALA A 48 3.81 4.20 9.42
CA ALA A 48 4.11 5.62 9.58
C ALA A 48 2.99 6.35 10.32
N LEU A 49 3.36 7.17 11.31
CA LEU A 49 2.43 7.93 12.14
C LEU A 49 1.86 9.12 11.36
N ARG A 50 0.56 9.39 11.53
CA ARG A 50 -0.14 10.61 11.07
C ARG A 50 -1.30 10.93 12.02
N GLY A 51 -1.92 12.10 11.87
CA GLY A 51 -3.04 12.52 12.73
C GLY A 51 -2.56 13.06 14.07
N ALA A 52 -3.42 12.99 15.09
CA ALA A 52 -3.16 13.56 16.41
C ALA A 52 -2.24 12.68 17.27
N THR A 53 -1.48 13.30 18.17
CA THR A 53 -0.45 12.60 18.98
C THR A 53 -1.04 11.69 20.07
N ASP A 54 -2.25 12.00 20.56
CA ASP A 54 -3.00 11.21 21.54
C ASP A 54 -3.77 10.04 20.89
N SER A 55 -4.06 10.15 19.60
CA SER A 55 -4.87 9.23 18.80
C SER A 55 -4.24 9.03 17.42
N PRO A 56 -3.00 8.48 17.35
CA PRO A 56 -2.25 8.39 16.11
C PRO A 56 -2.87 7.38 15.15
N ASP A 57 -3.06 7.87 13.94
CA ASP A 57 -3.46 7.11 12.78
C ASP A 57 -2.20 6.57 12.06
N TYR A 58 -2.35 5.54 11.23
CA TYR A 58 -1.21 4.93 10.53
C TYR A 58 -1.38 4.95 9.00
N THR A 59 -0.25 5.05 8.30
CA THR A 59 -0.10 4.77 6.87
C THR A 59 0.94 3.68 6.69
N TYR A 60 0.58 2.61 5.97
CA TYR A 60 1.43 1.44 5.81
C TYR A 60 2.22 1.47 4.50
N PHE A 61 3.54 1.35 4.61
CA PHE A 61 4.47 1.26 3.47
C PHE A 61 5.16 -0.11 3.43
N ASP A 62 5.37 -0.68 2.23
CA ASP A 62 6.25 -1.84 1.98
C ASP A 62 7.40 -1.41 1.06
N LEU A 63 8.62 -1.43 1.59
CA LEU A 63 9.75 -0.66 1.09
C LEU A 63 10.93 -1.56 0.75
N ARG A 64 11.56 -1.30 -0.40
CA ARG A 64 12.91 -1.81 -0.70
C ARG A 64 13.94 -0.92 -0.02
N VAL A 65 14.80 -1.49 0.82
CA VAL A 65 15.93 -0.75 1.39
C VAL A 65 17.01 -0.62 0.31
N SER A 66 17.49 0.60 0.07
CA SER A 66 18.23 0.91 -1.18
C SER A 66 19.60 1.56 -0.97
N SER A 67 19.89 2.17 0.19
CA SER A 67 21.22 2.71 0.53
C SER A 67 21.97 1.71 1.42
N ALA A 68 23.29 1.59 1.24
CA ALA A 68 24.11 0.64 2.01
C ALA A 68 24.00 0.87 3.53
N GLU A 69 24.15 2.11 3.98
CA GLU A 69 23.98 2.54 5.39
C GLU A 69 22.63 2.08 5.98
N ALA A 70 21.53 2.25 5.23
CA ALA A 70 20.21 1.81 5.69
C ALA A 70 20.01 0.29 5.57
N ILE A 71 20.68 -0.40 4.63
CA ILE A 71 20.64 -1.86 4.53
C ILE A 71 21.27 -2.45 5.80
N ASP A 72 22.51 -2.07 6.12
CA ASP A 72 23.24 -2.60 7.27
C ASP A 72 22.49 -2.31 8.59
N LEU A 73 21.97 -1.08 8.75
CA LEU A 73 21.21 -0.70 9.94
C LEU A 73 19.87 -1.47 10.05
N ILE A 74 19.09 -1.56 8.97
CA ILE A 74 17.78 -2.22 9.04
C ILE A 74 17.92 -3.74 9.18
N ASP A 75 18.95 -4.35 8.59
CA ASP A 75 19.26 -5.78 8.75
C ASP A 75 19.66 -6.09 10.21
N SER A 76 20.47 -5.22 10.83
CA SER A 76 20.86 -5.35 12.25
C SER A 76 19.67 -5.34 13.23
N LEU A 77 18.55 -4.71 12.83
CA LEU A 77 17.32 -4.60 13.62
C LEU A 77 16.32 -5.74 13.36
N GLN A 78 16.66 -6.73 12.52
CA GLN A 78 15.76 -7.85 12.23
C GLN A 78 15.34 -8.59 13.51
N LYS A 79 16.29 -8.84 14.41
CA LYS A 79 16.03 -9.55 15.67
C LYS A 79 14.99 -8.82 16.52
N GLU A 80 15.17 -7.52 16.75
CA GLU A 80 14.26 -6.69 17.52
C GLU A 80 12.84 -6.70 16.93
N VAL A 81 12.73 -6.67 15.60
CA VAL A 81 11.45 -6.72 14.88
C VAL A 81 10.78 -8.10 14.98
N ASP A 82 11.55 -9.18 14.89
CA ASP A 82 11.05 -10.55 15.01
C ASP A 82 10.63 -10.90 16.45
N GLU A 83 11.34 -10.35 17.45
CA GLU A 83 10.97 -10.35 18.88
C GLU A 83 9.81 -9.39 19.20
N ARG A 84 9.23 -8.72 18.20
CA ARG A 84 8.10 -7.76 18.30
C ARG A 84 8.37 -6.56 19.24
N ARG A 85 9.64 -6.16 19.39
CA ARG A 85 10.03 -4.97 20.17
C ARG A 85 9.55 -3.69 19.48
N LYS A 86 9.41 -2.59 20.24
CA LYS A 86 8.93 -1.31 19.69
C LYS A 86 10.07 -0.56 19.00
N VAL A 87 10.37 -0.93 17.75
CA VAL A 87 11.35 -0.25 16.90
C VAL A 87 10.71 0.95 16.19
N LEU A 88 10.93 2.15 16.71
CA LEU A 88 10.47 3.43 16.15
C LEU A 88 11.61 4.10 15.38
N ILE A 89 11.37 4.48 14.13
CA ILE A 89 12.40 5.10 13.27
C ILE A 89 11.94 6.44 12.69
N SER A 90 12.88 7.37 12.54
CA SER A 90 12.74 8.56 11.68
C SER A 90 13.42 8.26 10.34
N PHE A 91 12.75 8.56 9.22
CA PHE A 91 13.15 8.07 7.90
C PHE A 91 12.88 9.05 6.76
N ARG A 92 13.53 8.80 5.60
CA ARG A 92 13.15 9.33 4.29
C ARG A 92 12.90 8.18 3.32
N ILE A 93 11.76 8.23 2.65
CA ILE A 93 11.35 7.29 1.59
C ILE A 93 11.24 8.02 0.24
N ALA A 94 11.46 7.27 -0.83
CA ALA A 94 11.48 7.77 -2.21
C ALA A 94 10.63 6.91 -3.15
N ASP A 95 10.25 7.49 -4.29
CA ASP A 95 9.58 6.82 -5.41
C ASP A 95 8.31 6.10 -4.98
N LEU A 96 7.43 6.82 -4.29
CA LEU A 96 6.20 6.26 -3.77
C LEU A 96 5.20 5.98 -4.89
N TYR A 97 4.63 4.78 -4.91
CA TYR A 97 3.56 4.40 -5.81
C TYR A 97 2.54 3.49 -5.13
N ALA A 98 1.27 3.64 -5.50
CA ALA A 98 0.23 2.70 -5.14
C ALA A 98 0.37 1.42 -5.97
N HIS A 99 0.23 0.27 -5.31
CA HIS A 99 0.28 -1.05 -5.92
C HIS A 99 -0.95 -1.85 -5.50
N SER A 100 -1.80 -2.18 -6.47
CA SER A 100 -2.93 -3.07 -6.26
C SER A 100 -2.53 -4.54 -6.38
N TYR A 101 -3.13 -5.40 -5.56
CA TYR A 101 -2.93 -6.84 -5.59
C TYR A 101 -4.18 -7.57 -5.11
N GLU A 102 -4.39 -8.81 -5.54
CA GLU A 102 -5.46 -9.65 -5.02
C GLU A 102 -5.03 -10.33 -3.72
N ARG A 103 -5.92 -10.36 -2.72
CA ARG A 103 -5.75 -11.14 -1.49
C ARG A 103 -7.01 -11.94 -1.17
N ASP A 104 -6.88 -12.95 -0.32
CA ASP A 104 -8.04 -13.65 0.23
C ASP A 104 -8.82 -12.71 1.15
N ALA A 105 -10.09 -12.48 0.82
CA ALA A 105 -11.00 -11.68 1.63
C ALA A 105 -11.31 -12.41 2.93
N ARG A 106 -11.36 -11.65 4.03
CA ARG A 106 -11.61 -12.16 5.38
C ARG A 106 -12.88 -11.52 5.96
N ASP A 107 -13.61 -12.28 6.76
CA ASP A 107 -14.74 -11.74 7.52
C ASP A 107 -14.28 -10.84 8.70
N GLN A 108 -15.22 -10.27 9.45
CA GLN A 108 -14.91 -9.44 10.61
C GLN A 108 -14.15 -10.20 11.73
N GLY A 109 -14.26 -11.53 11.77
CA GLY A 109 -13.48 -12.40 12.66
C GLY A 109 -12.14 -12.86 12.07
N GLY A 110 -11.72 -12.30 10.93
CA GLY A 110 -10.47 -12.66 10.27
C GLY A 110 -10.46 -14.02 9.57
N ARG A 111 -11.61 -14.72 9.49
CA ARG A 111 -11.71 -16.05 8.87
C ARG A 111 -11.74 -15.93 7.34
N PRO A 112 -11.10 -16.85 6.59
CA PRO A 112 -11.12 -16.80 5.12
C PRO A 112 -12.54 -17.01 4.57
N THR A 113 -12.97 -16.12 3.68
CA THR A 113 -14.28 -16.22 3.00
C THR A 113 -14.28 -17.12 1.77
N GLY A 114 -13.09 -17.51 1.29
CA GLY A 114 -12.90 -18.18 0.00
C GLY A 114 -12.98 -17.27 -1.22
N GLN A 115 -13.29 -15.97 -1.04
CA GLN A 115 -13.31 -14.98 -2.11
C GLN A 115 -11.97 -14.24 -2.22
N LYS A 116 -11.68 -13.70 -3.41
CA LYS A 116 -10.58 -12.74 -3.61
C LYS A 116 -11.13 -11.32 -3.58
N GLU A 117 -10.38 -10.42 -2.97
CA GLU A 117 -10.63 -8.97 -3.02
C GLU A 117 -9.40 -8.22 -3.53
N LEU A 118 -9.63 -7.05 -4.12
CA LEU A 118 -8.57 -6.14 -4.54
C LEU A 118 -8.12 -5.30 -3.34
N ALA A 119 -6.85 -5.44 -2.96
CA ALA A 119 -6.21 -4.66 -1.91
C ALA A 119 -5.19 -3.67 -2.51
N GLY A 120 -4.94 -2.58 -1.79
CA GLY A 120 -3.91 -1.59 -2.11
C GLY A 120 -2.75 -1.63 -1.11
N LEU A 121 -1.56 -1.31 -1.60
CA LEU A 121 -0.34 -1.17 -0.81
C LEU A 121 0.49 0.00 -1.35
N ILE A 122 1.03 0.85 -0.48
CA ILE A 122 1.98 1.88 -0.92
C ILE A 122 3.38 1.27 -0.90
N LYS A 123 4.04 1.27 -2.05
CA LYS A 123 5.41 0.80 -2.24
C LYS A 123 6.35 1.96 -2.50
N GLY A 124 7.63 1.74 -2.25
CA GLY A 124 8.69 2.72 -2.51
C GLY A 124 10.06 2.22 -2.09
N ARG A 125 11.00 3.14 -1.94
CA ARG A 125 12.38 2.88 -1.50
C ARG A 125 12.64 3.53 -0.14
N LEU A 126 13.15 2.77 0.83
CA LEU A 126 13.76 3.35 2.02
C LEU A 126 15.18 3.78 1.64
N ILE A 127 15.44 5.09 1.69
CA ILE A 127 16.71 5.69 1.24
C ILE A 127 17.53 6.26 2.40
N LEU A 128 16.90 6.55 3.55
CA LEU A 128 17.56 7.12 4.71
C LEU A 128 16.84 6.76 6.01
N VAL A 129 17.62 6.52 7.06
CA VAL A 129 17.17 6.47 8.45
C VAL A 129 17.94 7.54 9.23
N ASN A 130 17.22 8.45 9.88
CA ASN A 130 17.79 9.54 10.67
C ASN A 130 18.02 9.12 12.13
N SER A 131 17.12 8.30 12.69
CA SER A 131 17.22 7.82 14.07
C SER A 131 16.43 6.53 14.28
N VAL A 132 16.85 5.75 15.28
CA VAL A 132 16.19 4.52 15.73
C VAL A 132 16.07 4.54 17.24
N LYS A 133 14.85 4.32 17.74
CA LYS A 133 14.57 4.02 19.13
C LYS A 133 14.02 2.61 19.25
N VAL A 134 14.53 1.81 20.18
CA VAL A 134 13.98 0.49 20.51
C VAL A 134 13.46 0.52 21.94
N ASP A 135 12.18 0.23 22.12
CA ASP A 135 11.47 0.33 23.41
C ASP A 135 11.63 1.70 24.09
N GLY A 136 11.73 2.76 23.27
CA GLY A 136 11.92 4.15 23.71
C GLY A 136 13.38 4.60 23.87
N GLN A 137 14.33 3.67 23.98
CA GLN A 137 15.76 3.98 24.08
C GLN A 137 16.36 4.30 22.70
N LEU A 138 17.06 5.44 22.58
CA LEU A 138 17.76 5.83 21.36
C LEU A 138 19.01 4.95 21.16
N VAL A 139 19.04 4.15 20.09
CA VAL A 139 20.15 3.23 19.78
C VAL A 139 20.96 3.66 18.56
N TYR A 140 20.37 4.48 17.69
CA TYR A 140 21.06 5.07 16.54
C TYR A 140 20.53 6.49 16.29
N GLN A 141 21.44 7.39 15.96
CA GLN A 141 21.16 8.75 15.51
C GLN A 141 22.21 9.10 14.45
N ARG A 142 21.76 9.50 13.26
CA ARG A 142 22.63 9.96 12.19
C ARG A 142 23.18 11.35 12.54
N ALA A 143 24.46 11.58 12.27
CA ALA A 143 25.03 12.91 12.33
C ALA A 143 24.40 13.80 11.25
N GLU A 144 24.01 15.02 11.61
CA GLU A 144 23.39 15.95 10.67
C GLU A 144 24.41 16.36 9.58
N SER A 145 24.00 16.24 8.31
CA SER A 145 24.79 16.70 7.17
C SER A 145 24.22 18.03 6.68
N ASN A 146 25.10 18.98 6.31
CA ASN A 146 24.68 20.30 5.82
C ASN A 146 23.72 20.25 4.61
N ALA A 147 23.71 19.14 3.85
CA ALA A 147 22.79 18.93 2.73
C ALA A 147 21.34 18.63 3.16
N ASP A 148 21.13 18.01 4.33
CA ASP A 148 19.80 17.64 4.83
C ASP A 148 19.09 18.81 5.55
N ALA A 149 19.85 19.71 6.17
CA ALA A 149 19.34 20.93 6.81
C ALA A 149 18.68 21.88 5.78
N ALA A 150 19.29 22.01 4.60
CA ALA A 150 18.80 22.88 3.51
C ALA A 150 17.47 22.40 2.87
N GLN A 151 17.07 21.14 3.08
CA GLN A 151 15.83 20.57 2.52
C GLN A 151 14.67 20.52 3.52
N SER A 152 14.95 20.67 4.82
CA SER A 152 13.92 20.65 5.88
C SER A 152 13.36 22.04 6.19
N GLY A 153 13.90 23.09 5.58
CA GLY A 153 13.49 24.48 5.77
C GLY A 153 12.30 24.91 4.91
N SER A 154 11.10 24.39 5.20
CA SER A 154 9.84 25.03 4.80
C SER A 154 9.14 25.62 6.02
N GLN A 155 8.55 26.80 5.83
CA GLN A 155 8.16 27.71 6.91
C GLN A 155 7.05 27.14 7.82
N PRO A 156 6.93 27.62 9.07
CA PRO A 156 5.68 27.45 9.80
C PRO A 156 4.57 28.14 9.00
N HIS A 157 3.62 27.34 8.50
CA HIS A 157 2.34 27.87 8.05
C HIS A 157 1.65 28.44 9.29
N GLY A 158 1.64 29.77 9.42
CA GLY A 158 0.77 30.44 10.36
C GLY A 158 -0.69 30.19 9.97
N ASP A 159 -1.56 30.09 10.98
CA ASP A 159 -3.00 29.94 10.81
C ASP A 159 -3.62 31.23 10.22
N GLU A 160 -3.45 31.44 8.92
CA GLU A 160 -4.18 32.46 8.16
C GLU A 160 -5.64 32.00 8.04
N ALA A 161 -6.44 32.40 9.02
CA ALA A 161 -7.88 32.17 9.03
C ALA A 161 -8.51 32.74 7.75
N PHE A 162 -9.28 31.92 7.04
CA PHE A 162 -10.09 32.35 5.89
C PHE A 162 -11.13 33.38 6.35
N HIS A 163 -10.80 34.66 6.23
CA HIS A 163 -11.76 35.76 6.36
C HIS A 163 -12.55 35.91 5.05
N ASP A 164 -13.83 35.54 5.09
CA ASP A 164 -14.79 35.80 4.02
C ASP A 164 -15.25 37.27 4.08
N GLU A 165 -14.54 38.14 3.35
CA GLU A 165 -14.84 39.57 3.32
C GLU A 165 -15.89 39.89 2.24
N ARG A 166 -17.18 39.74 2.59
CA ARG A 166 -18.30 40.19 1.74
C ARG A 166 -19.35 41.02 2.48
N ALA A 167 -18.93 42.23 2.84
CA ALA A 167 -19.81 43.39 3.03
C ALA A 167 -19.01 44.66 2.73
N GLY A 168 -19.52 45.68 2.04
CA GLY A 168 -20.80 45.83 1.35
C GLY A 168 -20.83 47.21 0.68
N ASN A 169 -21.60 47.40 -0.38
CA ASN A 169 -21.82 48.74 -0.95
C ASN A 169 -23.26 49.19 -0.70
N SER A 170 -23.40 50.33 -0.03
CA SER A 170 -24.68 50.91 0.36
C SER A 170 -25.02 52.11 -0.51
N GLU A 171 -26.14 52.07 -1.23
CA GLU A 171 -26.80 53.27 -1.75
C GLU A 171 -28.31 53.20 -1.47
N GLN A 172 -28.93 54.38 -1.41
CA GLN A 172 -30.17 54.63 -0.65
C GLN A 172 -31.42 54.72 -1.53
N GLY A 173 -32.59 54.48 -0.90
CA GLY A 173 -33.80 55.24 -1.17
C GLY A 173 -35.00 54.49 -1.76
N GLY A 174 -36.18 54.77 -1.23
CA GLY A 174 -37.47 54.40 -1.85
C GLY A 174 -38.41 53.61 -0.93
N GLN A 175 -39.48 54.27 -0.48
CA GLN A 175 -40.58 53.65 0.27
C GLN A 175 -41.56 52.95 -0.69
N ASN A 176 -42.13 51.81 -0.30
CA ASN A 176 -43.58 51.60 -0.29
C ASN A 176 -43.97 50.24 0.33
N GLU A 177 -45.07 50.25 1.08
CA GLU A 177 -45.69 49.06 1.65
C GLU A 177 -46.54 48.32 0.61
N GLN A 178 -46.54 46.99 0.65
CA GLN A 178 -47.73 46.17 0.39
C GLN A 178 -47.53 44.72 0.86
N ALA A 179 -48.48 44.21 1.63
CA ALA A 179 -48.51 42.84 2.13
C ALA A 179 -49.31 41.93 1.19
N HIS A 180 -48.86 40.70 0.96
CA HIS A 180 -49.71 39.54 0.66
C HIS A 180 -49.02 38.22 1.04
N GLY A 181 -49.83 37.18 1.30
CA GLY A 181 -49.42 35.95 1.97
C GLY A 181 -48.71 34.87 1.11
N PRO A 182 -48.52 33.66 1.66
CA PRO A 182 -47.70 32.62 1.05
C PRO A 182 -48.43 31.91 -0.11
N ALA A 183 -47.77 31.82 -1.26
CA ALA A 183 -48.19 31.00 -2.39
C ALA A 183 -47.15 29.92 -2.67
N ALA A 184 -47.61 28.69 -2.88
CA ALA A 184 -46.75 27.53 -3.12
C ALA A 184 -46.05 27.60 -4.48
N GLN A 185 -44.84 27.04 -4.57
CA GLN A 185 -44.17 26.78 -5.84
C GLN A 185 -43.88 25.29 -6.02
N GLU A 186 -44.76 24.69 -6.82
CA GLU A 186 -44.49 23.74 -7.91
C GLU A 186 -43.16 22.96 -7.89
N ARG A 187 -43.26 21.62 -7.88
CA ARG A 187 -42.10 20.75 -8.10
C ARG A 187 -41.60 20.84 -9.54
N ALA A 188 -40.31 21.09 -9.72
CA ALA A 188 -39.65 20.85 -11.01
C ALA A 188 -39.66 19.35 -11.37
N PRO A 189 -39.86 18.97 -12.64
CA PRO A 189 -39.93 17.57 -13.06
C PRO A 189 -38.55 16.89 -13.05
N ALA A 190 -38.57 15.58 -12.77
CA ALA A 190 -37.37 14.75 -12.65
C ALA A 190 -36.63 14.58 -13.99
N GLN A 191 -35.30 14.65 -13.95
CA GLN A 191 -34.45 14.32 -15.11
C GLN A 191 -34.41 12.80 -15.31
N ALA A 192 -34.63 12.34 -16.55
CA ALA A 192 -34.55 10.93 -16.90
C ALA A 192 -33.11 10.38 -16.78
N PRO A 193 -32.90 9.12 -16.38
CA PRO A 193 -31.57 8.55 -16.20
C PRO A 193 -30.82 8.45 -17.53
N ARG A 194 -29.60 8.98 -17.58
CA ARG A 194 -28.69 8.84 -18.72
C ARG A 194 -28.29 7.38 -18.89
N GLN A 195 -28.57 6.81 -20.07
CA GLN A 195 -28.14 5.44 -20.40
C GLN A 195 -26.61 5.39 -20.49
N GLN A 196 -25.99 4.44 -19.78
CA GLN A 196 -24.56 4.17 -19.91
C GLN A 196 -24.29 3.42 -21.22
N PRO A 197 -23.27 3.80 -22.01
CA PRO A 197 -22.92 3.05 -23.22
C PRO A 197 -22.40 1.66 -22.85
N GLN A 198 -23.12 0.62 -23.28
CA GLN A 198 -22.70 -0.77 -23.09
C GLN A 198 -21.45 -1.06 -23.93
N TYR A 199 -20.30 -1.25 -23.27
CA TYR A 199 -19.10 -1.78 -23.90
C TYR A 199 -19.34 -3.21 -24.38
N ARG A 200 -19.54 -3.39 -25.69
CA ARG A 200 -19.69 -4.70 -26.31
C ARG A 200 -18.33 -5.38 -26.43
N ALA A 201 -18.07 -6.37 -25.57
CA ALA A 201 -16.86 -7.19 -25.65
C ALA A 201 -16.79 -7.93 -27.02
N PRO A 202 -15.60 -8.05 -27.63
CA PRO A 202 -15.44 -8.77 -28.89
C PRO A 202 -15.63 -10.28 -28.69
N VAL A 203 -16.37 -10.90 -29.61
CA VAL A 203 -16.68 -12.33 -29.56
C VAL A 203 -15.45 -13.15 -29.95
N PRO A 204 -15.01 -14.15 -29.15
CA PRO A 204 -13.92 -15.03 -29.56
C PRO A 204 -14.39 -15.92 -30.73
N GLN A 205 -13.78 -15.75 -31.89
CA GLN A 205 -14.05 -16.60 -33.06
C GLN A 205 -13.54 -18.03 -32.77
N GLY A 206 -14.46 -19.00 -32.87
CA GLY A 206 -14.18 -20.38 -32.50
C GLY A 206 -13.15 -21.04 -33.42
N ARG A 207 -12.25 -21.84 -32.82
CA ARG A 207 -11.49 -22.84 -33.57
C ARG A 207 -12.34 -24.10 -33.74
N THR A 208 -12.44 -24.56 -34.98
CA THR A 208 -13.14 -25.79 -35.37
C THR A 208 -12.47 -27.03 -34.77
N PRO A 209 -13.25 -28.05 -34.35
CA PRO A 209 -12.69 -29.33 -33.90
C PRO A 209 -12.25 -30.20 -35.08
N SER A 210 -11.05 -30.79 -34.97
CA SER A 210 -10.56 -31.82 -35.90
C SER A 210 -10.77 -33.23 -35.33
N ALA A 211 -10.94 -34.20 -36.22
CA ALA A 211 -11.53 -35.52 -35.97
C ALA A 211 -10.59 -36.55 -35.24
N PRO A 212 -11.07 -37.76 -34.87
CA PRO A 212 -10.55 -38.51 -33.73
C PRO A 212 -9.38 -39.44 -34.01
N ALA A 213 -8.58 -39.72 -32.95
CA ALA A 213 -7.60 -40.80 -32.92
C ALA A 213 -8.19 -42.09 -32.29
N ARG A 214 -7.84 -43.24 -32.86
CA ARG A 214 -8.38 -44.57 -32.53
C ARG A 214 -7.92 -45.10 -31.17
N GLN A 215 -8.81 -45.82 -30.48
CA GLN A 215 -8.45 -46.84 -29.48
C GLN A 215 -7.92 -48.11 -30.15
N PRO A 216 -7.16 -48.94 -29.41
CA PRO A 216 -7.40 -50.37 -29.44
C PRO A 216 -7.68 -51.00 -28.06
N ALA A 217 -8.68 -51.88 -28.07
CA ALA A 217 -9.01 -53.04 -27.22
C ALA A 217 -8.48 -53.22 -25.78
N ARG A 218 -9.37 -53.76 -24.94
CA ARG A 218 -9.13 -54.25 -23.57
C ARG A 218 -8.61 -55.70 -23.52
N SER A 219 -7.75 -55.97 -22.55
CA SER A 219 -7.75 -57.14 -21.65
C SER A 219 -6.90 -56.77 -20.41
N GLY A 220 -7.10 -57.25 -19.19
CA GLY A 220 -8.09 -58.16 -18.62
C GLY A 220 -7.46 -58.84 -17.39
N GLY A 221 -7.96 -58.60 -16.16
CA GLY A 221 -7.36 -59.20 -14.95
C GLY A 221 -7.86 -58.60 -13.64
N TYR A 222 -8.72 -59.33 -12.93
CA TYR A 222 -9.09 -59.07 -11.53
C TYR A 222 -8.08 -59.73 -10.57
N GLY A 223 -7.79 -59.13 -9.41
CA GLY A 223 -6.89 -59.69 -8.38
C GLY A 223 -7.17 -59.16 -6.97
N ILE A 224 -7.21 -60.06 -5.97
CA ILE A 224 -7.85 -59.92 -4.64
C ILE A 224 -6.99 -60.67 -3.58
N THR A 225 -6.73 -60.20 -2.33
CA THR A 225 -7.15 -58.93 -1.67
C THR A 225 -6.07 -58.17 -0.85
N PRO A 226 -5.67 -58.54 0.39
CA PRO A 226 -5.62 -57.50 1.44
C PRO A 226 -4.30 -57.34 2.22
N GLY A 227 -4.14 -56.20 2.92
CA GLY A 227 -3.11 -56.04 3.95
C GLY A 227 -3.04 -54.67 4.66
N HIS A 228 -3.26 -54.69 5.98
CA HIS A 228 -2.69 -53.78 6.99
C HIS A 228 -2.94 -52.26 6.96
N GLN A 229 -4.13 -51.88 7.43
CA GLN A 229 -4.30 -51.30 8.78
C GLN A 229 -3.09 -50.54 9.39
N ARG A 230 -3.17 -49.20 9.44
CA ARG A 230 -2.59 -48.40 10.54
C ARG A 230 -3.55 -47.30 10.98
N GLN A 231 -3.75 -47.24 12.30
CA GLN A 231 -4.35 -46.11 13.00
C GLN A 231 -3.36 -44.94 13.03
N GLY A 232 -3.88 -43.71 13.07
CA GLY A 232 -3.06 -42.49 13.13
C GLY A 232 -3.95 -41.26 13.24
N GLY A 233 -4.72 -41.17 14.33
CA GLY A 233 -5.57 -40.01 14.57
C GLY A 233 -4.76 -38.78 14.95
N TYR A 234 -5.07 -37.65 14.33
CA TYR A 234 -4.72 -36.33 14.86
C TYR A 234 -6.01 -35.62 15.25
N ALA A 235 -6.13 -35.32 16.53
CA ALA A 235 -7.30 -34.65 17.08
C ALA A 235 -7.24 -33.15 16.76
N ASP A 236 -8.38 -32.61 16.33
CA ASP A 236 -8.70 -31.19 16.39
C ASP A 236 -8.49 -30.64 17.81
N ARG A 237 -7.78 -29.51 17.92
CA ARG A 237 -8.02 -28.54 18.99
C ARG A 237 -7.64 -27.12 18.55
N ARG A 238 -8.63 -26.40 18.02
CA ARG A 238 -9.06 -25.02 18.38
C ARG A 238 -7.97 -23.99 18.70
N GLU A 239 -7.89 -22.91 17.91
CA GLU A 239 -8.57 -21.63 18.22
C GLU A 239 -8.27 -21.09 19.63
N HIS A 240 -7.53 -19.98 19.70
CA HIS A 240 -7.79 -18.89 20.64
C HIS A 240 -7.25 -17.57 20.06
N ASP A 241 -8.15 -16.59 19.93
CA ASP A 241 -7.87 -15.20 19.56
C ASP A 241 -7.11 -14.44 20.66
N TYR A 242 -6.39 -13.37 20.31
CA TYR A 242 -6.82 -11.97 20.56
C TYR A 242 -5.68 -10.95 20.39
N ALA A 243 -6.09 -9.74 19.93
CA ALA A 243 -5.43 -8.43 20.04
C ALA A 243 -4.04 -8.25 19.37
#